data_AF-A0A6G0WHR9-F1
#
_entry.id   AF-A0A6G0WHR9-F1
#
_cell.length_a   1.000
_cell.length_b   1.000
_cell.length_c   1.000
_cell.angle_alpha   90.00
_cell.angle_beta   90.00
_cell.angle_gamma   90.00
#
_symmetry.space_group_name_H-M   'P 1'
#
loop_
_entity.id
_entity.type
_entity.pdbx_description
1 polymer ?
#
loop_
_entity_poly.entity_id
_entity_poly.type
_entity_poly.pdbx_seq_one_letter_code
_entity_poly.pdbx_strand_id
1 'polypeptide(L)'
;MTGCDVTRWSRGSRCKECNCEFNILVRRHICRRCGFSYCFEHSTRRIALPSQGYKDPVRVCDDCFEWASKQFHLGEDDIYSGGE
;
A
#
# COMPACT_ATOMS: atom_id res chain seq x y z
N MET A 1 7.00 -23.14 11.66
CA MET A 1 5.58 -22.76 11.75
C MET A 1 5.33 -21.68 10.70
N THR A 2 5.48 -22.05 9.42
CA THR A 2 4.38 -22.35 8.46
C THR A 2 3.68 -21.10 7.95
N GLY A 3 4.09 -20.69 6.74
CA GLY A 3 3.19 -20.10 5.76
C GLY A 3 3.27 -18.59 5.62
N CYS A 4 3.83 -18.15 4.50
CA CYS A 4 3.47 -16.87 3.88
C CYS A 4 1.96 -16.87 3.58
N ASP A 5 1.12 -16.52 4.56
CA ASP A 5 -0.30 -16.21 4.29
C ASP A 5 -0.37 -14.79 3.70
N VAL A 6 -0.06 -14.68 2.41
CA VAL A 6 -0.34 -13.50 1.57
C VAL A 6 -1.80 -13.51 1.10
N THR A 7 -2.65 -14.33 1.72
CA THR A 7 -3.89 -14.79 1.10
C THR A 7 -5.14 -14.27 1.79
N ARG A 8 -5.29 -12.94 1.85
CA ARG A 8 -6.50 -12.32 1.28
C ARG A 8 -6.47 -10.81 1.26
N TRP A 9 -6.83 -10.26 0.10
CA TRP A 9 -7.46 -8.96 0.07
C TRP A 9 -8.78 -9.01 0.86
N SER A 10 -8.82 -8.27 1.97
CA SER A 10 -9.97 -8.16 2.84
C SER A 10 -11.07 -7.39 2.12
N ARG A 11 -12.20 -8.06 1.86
CA ARG A 11 -13.42 -7.47 1.30
C ARG A 11 -14.25 -6.79 2.42
N GLY A 12 -13.66 -5.81 3.09
CA GLY A 12 -14.36 -5.03 4.12
C GLY A 12 -15.60 -4.32 3.57
N SER A 13 -16.66 -4.19 4.37
CA SER A 13 -17.84 -3.39 4.04
C SER A 13 -17.60 -1.87 4.19
N ARG A 14 -16.51 -1.49 4.84
CA ARG A 14 -16.15 -0.11 5.17
C ARG A 14 -14.71 0.21 4.82
N CYS A 15 -14.42 1.49 4.58
CA CYS A 15 -13.05 1.97 4.43
C CYS A 15 -12.27 1.76 5.74
N LYS A 16 -11.06 1.20 5.64
CA LYS A 16 -10.20 0.97 6.81
C LYS A 16 -9.77 2.25 7.52
N GLU A 17 -9.72 3.37 6.80
CA GLU A 17 -9.31 4.69 7.31
C GLU A 17 -10.49 5.47 7.89
N CYS A 18 -11.44 5.91 7.05
CA CYS A 18 -12.55 6.75 7.48
C CYS A 18 -13.84 6.00 7.89
N ASN A 19 -13.84 4.67 7.80
CA ASN A 19 -14.98 3.81 8.16
C ASN A 19 -16.30 4.05 7.39
N CYS A 20 -16.26 4.82 6.28
CA CYS A 20 -17.41 5.01 5.41
C CYS A 20 -17.85 3.69 4.78
N GLU A 21 -19.16 3.48 4.63
CA GLU A 21 -19.71 2.28 4.00
C GLU A 21 -19.55 2.31 2.48
N PHE A 22 -19.15 1.18 1.91
CA PHE A 22 -19.16 1.02 0.47
C PHE A 22 -20.58 0.78 -0.03
N ASN A 23 -20.91 1.42 -1.15
CA ASN A 23 -22.19 1.28 -1.82
C ASN A 23 -21.99 1.52 -3.33
N ILE A 24 -23.08 1.72 -4.07
CA ILE A 24 -23.02 1.92 -5.53
C ILE A 24 -22.24 3.20 -5.90
N LEU A 25 -22.30 4.24 -5.06
CA LEU A 25 -21.59 5.51 -5.25
C LEU A 25 -20.16 5.45 -4.69
N VAL A 26 -19.98 4.90 -3.48
CA VAL A 26 -18.67 4.75 -2.83
C VAL A 26 -18.09 3.38 -3.16
N ARG A 27 -17.31 3.32 -4.26
CA ARG A 27 -16.69 2.07 -4.71
C ARG A 27 -15.58 1.62 -3.75
N ARG A 28 -15.50 0.31 -3.55
CA ARG A 28 -14.45 -0.34 -2.78
C ARG A 28 -13.16 -0.43 -3.59
N HIS A 29 -12.06 0.02 -3.00
CA HIS A 29 -10.71 -0.17 -3.51
C HIS A 29 -9.89 -1.00 -2.53
N ILE A 30 -8.86 -1.70 -3.02
CA ILE A 30 -8.02 -2.57 -2.21
C ILE A 30 -6.59 -2.05 -2.27
N CYS A 31 -5.91 -1.93 -1.14
CA CYS A 31 -4.47 -1.65 -1.15
C CYS A 31 -3.71 -2.93 -1.55
N ARG A 32 -2.89 -2.89 -2.60
CA ARG A 32 -2.20 -4.08 -3.10
C ARG A 32 -1.06 -4.55 -2.18
N ARG A 33 -0.64 -3.67 -1.27
CA ARG A 33 0.39 -3.95 -0.27
C ARG A 33 -0.18 -4.57 1.02
N CYS A 34 -1.13 -3.89 1.69
CA CYS A 34 -1.69 -4.36 2.97
C CYS A 34 -2.99 -5.18 2.84
N GLY A 35 -3.63 -5.18 1.67
CA GLY A 35 -4.83 -5.98 1.41
C GLY A 35 -6.15 -5.45 1.97
N PHE A 36 -6.17 -4.35 2.73
CA PHE A 36 -7.43 -3.78 3.26
C PHE A 36 -8.25 -3.03 2.21
N SER A 37 -9.53 -2.80 2.54
CA SER A 37 -10.47 -2.04 1.72
C SER A 37 -10.47 -0.54 2.06
N TYR A 38 -10.46 0.32 1.05
CA TYR A 38 -10.43 1.78 1.16
C TYR A 38 -11.42 2.43 0.18
N CYS A 39 -11.87 3.63 0.50
CA CYS A 39 -12.56 4.49 -0.46
C CYS A 39 -11.54 5.11 -1.44
N PHE A 40 -12.03 5.88 -2.41
CA PHE A 40 -11.16 6.49 -3.42
C PHE A 40 -10.13 7.43 -2.78
N GLU A 41 -10.59 8.29 -1.87
CA GLU A 41 -9.80 9.33 -1.19
C GLU A 41 -8.60 8.77 -0.44
N HIS A 42 -8.80 7.73 0.38
CA HIS A 42 -7.74 7.08 1.17
C HIS A 42 -6.93 6.02 0.40
N SER A 43 -7.04 6.00 -0.93
CA SER A 43 -6.27 5.08 -1.77
C SER A 43 -5.92 5.68 -3.13
N THR A 44 -5.75 6.99 -3.23
CA THR A 44 -5.49 7.68 -4.51
C THR A 44 -4.11 7.35 -5.09
N ARG A 45 -3.16 7.00 -4.23
CA ARG A 45 -1.75 6.79 -4.60
C ARG A 45 -1.50 5.46 -5.30
N ARG A 46 -0.44 5.44 -6.10
CA ARG A 46 0.06 4.23 -6.79
C ARG A 46 1.56 4.14 -6.64
N ILE A 47 2.05 2.91 -6.50
CA ILE A 47 3.49 2.64 -6.43
C ILE A 47 3.80 1.24 -6.98
N ALA A 48 4.98 1.08 -7.56
CA ALA A 48 5.46 -0.26 -7.95
C ALA A 48 5.80 -1.04 -6.67
N LEU A 49 5.52 -2.35 -6.68
CA LEU A 49 5.83 -3.26 -5.58
C LEU A 49 6.61 -4.46 -6.13
N PRO A 50 7.90 -4.28 -6.52
CA PRO A 50 8.67 -5.32 -7.20
C PRO A 50 8.82 -6.61 -6.37
N SER A 51 8.97 -6.48 -5.04
CA SER A 51 9.04 -7.62 -4.11
C SER A 51 7.75 -8.45 -4.05
N GLN A 52 6.62 -7.87 -4.49
CA GLN A 52 5.33 -8.53 -4.59
C GLN A 52 4.96 -8.86 -6.06
N GLY A 53 5.89 -8.68 -7.00
CA GLY A 53 5.71 -8.98 -8.42
C GLY A 53 5.00 -7.89 -9.25
N TYR A 54 4.65 -6.75 -8.65
CA TYR A 54 4.04 -5.64 -9.38
C TYR A 54 5.12 -4.71 -9.93
N LYS A 55 5.45 -4.90 -11.21
CA LYS A 55 6.41 -4.05 -11.94
C LYS A 55 5.84 -2.66 -12.22
N ASP A 56 4.56 -2.59 -12.54
CA ASP A 56 3.87 -1.32 -12.79
C ASP A 56 3.27 -0.72 -11.50
N PRO A 57 3.11 0.61 -11.42
CA PRO A 57 2.49 1.26 -10.27
C PRO A 57 1.05 0.79 -10.01
N VAL A 58 0.86 0.13 -8.86
CA VAL A 58 -0.44 -0.35 -8.39
C VAL A 58 -0.98 0.47 -7.23
N ARG A 59 -2.31 0.49 -7.09
CA ARG A 59 -3.00 1.28 -6.07
C ARG A 59 -2.64 0.81 -4.65
N VAL A 60 -2.31 1.77 -3.79
CA VAL A 60 -2.04 1.57 -2.36
C VAL A 60 -2.79 2.61 -1.53
N CYS A 61 -2.98 2.34 -0.23
CA CYS A 61 -3.42 3.37 0.72
C CYS A 61 -2.28 4.35 1.04
N ASP A 62 -2.62 5.47 1.65
CA ASP A 62 -1.66 6.55 1.94
C ASP A 62 -0.53 6.08 2.86
N ASP A 63 -0.82 5.36 3.94
CA ASP A 63 0.20 4.76 4.83
C ASP A 63 1.17 3.85 4.07
N CYS A 64 0.64 3.04 3.15
CA CYS A 64 1.45 2.10 2.38
C CYS A 64 2.34 2.82 1.37
N PHE A 65 1.87 3.95 0.83
CA PHE A 65 2.64 4.83 -0.03
C PHE A 65 3.77 5.49 0.75
N GLU A 66 3.48 6.10 1.91
CA GLU A 66 4.48 6.76 2.74
C GLU A 66 5.58 5.82 3.22
N TRP A 67 5.22 4.62 3.69
CA TRP A 67 6.20 3.60 4.06
C TRP A 67 7.13 3.28 2.90
N ALA A 68 6.57 3.17 1.69
CA ALA A 68 7.34 2.76 0.53
C ALA A 68 8.25 3.90 0.07
N SER A 69 7.77 5.15 0.03
CA SER A 69 8.61 6.31 -0.25
C SER A 69 9.80 6.42 0.70
N LYS A 70 9.63 6.11 1.99
CA LYS A 70 10.75 6.07 2.95
C LYS A 70 11.74 4.93 2.65
N GLN A 71 11.25 3.76 2.22
CA GLN A 71 12.10 2.62 1.83
C GLN A 71 12.94 2.91 0.57
N PHE A 72 12.42 3.73 -0.35
CA PHE A 72 13.16 4.15 -1.55
C PHE A 72 14.22 5.22 -1.26
N HIS A 73 14.15 5.94 -0.14
CA HIS A 73 15.21 6.87 0.29
C HIS A 73 16.25 6.16 1.17
N LEU A 74 15.82 5.22 2.02
CA LEU A 74 16.71 4.32 2.78
C LEU A 74 17.57 3.37 1.91
N GLY A 75 17.45 3.44 0.58
CA GLY A 75 18.32 2.75 -0.38
C GLY A 75 19.40 3.63 -1.01
N GLU A 76 19.43 4.94 -0.72
CA GLU A 76 20.42 5.89 -1.26
C GLU A 76 21.06 6.79 -0.17
N ASP A 77 20.77 6.56 1.11
CA ASP A 77 21.32 7.38 2.21
C ASP A 77 22.59 6.78 2.90
N ASP A 78 23.02 5.56 2.56
CA ASP A 78 24.17 4.89 3.20
C ASP A 78 25.51 4.97 2.41
N ILE A 79 25.62 5.81 1.37
CA ILE A 79 26.87 5.93 0.57
C ILE A 79 27.57 7.29 0.71
N TYR A 80 26.99 8.29 1.40
CA TYR A 80 27.65 9.58 1.62
C TYR A 80 27.72 9.97 3.10
N SER A 81 28.51 9.22 3.88
CA SER A 81 29.08 9.66 5.15
C SER A 81 30.37 8.87 5.42
N GLY A 82 31.35 9.06 4.53
CA GLY A 82 32.71 8.57 4.67
C GLY A 82 33.67 9.54 3.99
N GLY A 83 34.25 10.44 4.79
CA GLY A 83 35.18 11.51 4.41
C GLY A 83 34.74 12.82 5.06
N GLU A 84 35.43 13.39 6.05
CA GLU A 84 36.82 13.30 6.52
C GLU A 84 36.92 13.10 8.04
#